data_AF-A0A1F9FD06-F1
#
_entry.id   AF-A0A1F9FD06-F1
#
_cell.length_a   1.000
_cell.length_b   1.000
_cell.length_c   1.000
_cell.angle_alpha   90.00
_cell.angle_beta   90.00
_cell.angle_gamma   90.00
#
_symmetry.space_group_name_H-M   'P 1'
#
loop_
_entity.id
_entity.type
_entity.pdbx_description
1 polymer ?
#
loop_
_entity_poly.entity_id
_entity_poly.type
_entity_poly.pdbx_seq_one_letter_code
_entity_poly.pdbx_strand_id
1 'polypeptide(L)'
;MSALLLAVCLTAAPEAPAAPVITSLAIEGDVRVDLVVGVGRGVEVLGGGVDVVGPADGRVRVTAPLRASGARPTVRVQVAGPTLEVTVQRGAQLRDSAGRLESLTIEARHTSRVDVAALAVRSLVVTASEAARVRARGEQVTLRAQRTAQVTLAGKPKKLAQDVRDAARLTIE
;
A
#
# COMPACT_ATOMS: atom_id res chain seq x y z
N MET A 1 -58.64 27.96 28.08
CA MET A 1 -58.00 26.64 27.87
C MET A 1 -57.00 26.82 26.74
N SER A 2 -55.70 26.91 27.04
CA SER A 2 -54.64 27.08 26.03
C SER A 2 -53.46 26.18 26.39
N ALA A 3 -53.14 25.23 25.53
CA ALA A 3 -51.94 24.42 25.62
C ALA A 3 -50.93 24.94 24.59
N LEU A 4 -49.82 25.49 25.07
CA LEU A 4 -48.64 25.82 24.26
C LEU A 4 -47.84 24.52 24.06
N LEU A 5 -47.77 24.05 22.82
CA LEU A 5 -46.87 22.98 22.41
C LEU A 5 -45.48 23.59 22.14
N LEU A 6 -44.52 23.30 23.00
CA LEU A 6 -43.10 23.57 22.77
C LEU A 6 -42.58 22.59 21.71
N ALA A 7 -42.23 23.10 20.53
CA ALA A 7 -41.49 22.35 19.53
C ALA A 7 -40.01 22.27 19.94
N VAL A 8 -39.55 21.08 20.32
CA VAL A 8 -38.13 20.79 20.56
C VAL A 8 -37.47 20.52 19.20
N CYS A 9 -36.64 21.44 18.73
CA CYS A 9 -35.73 21.18 17.61
C CYS A 9 -34.51 20.41 18.13
N LEU A 10 -34.49 19.08 17.96
CA LEU A 10 -33.25 18.29 18.01
C LEU A 10 -32.42 18.65 16.77
N THR A 11 -31.41 19.50 16.90
CA THR A 11 -30.41 19.70 15.86
C THR A 11 -29.39 18.56 15.95
N ALA A 12 -29.51 17.56 15.08
CA ALA A 12 -28.46 16.56 14.90
C ALA A 12 -27.19 17.28 14.42
N ALA A 13 -26.10 17.18 15.21
CA ALA A 13 -24.80 17.66 14.79
C ALA A 13 -24.38 16.92 13.51
N PRO A 14 -23.85 17.62 12.49
CA PRO A 14 -23.38 16.97 11.28
C PRO A 14 -22.28 15.96 11.64
N GLU A 15 -22.53 14.69 11.34
CA GLU A 15 -21.59 13.60 11.49
C GLU A 15 -20.33 13.96 10.68
N ALA A 16 -19.19 14.11 11.37
CA ALA A 16 -17.93 14.44 10.72
C ALA A 16 -17.65 13.41 9.61
N PRO A 17 -17.28 13.83 8.39
CA PRO A 17 -17.10 12.91 7.28
C PRO A 17 -16.11 11.83 7.70
N ALA A 18 -16.56 10.56 7.65
CA ALA A 18 -15.73 9.42 7.98
C ALA A 18 -14.43 9.51 7.16
N ALA A 19 -13.28 9.51 7.83
CA ALA A 19 -12.00 9.64 7.15
C ALA A 19 -11.89 8.59 6.03
N PRO A 20 -11.50 8.97 4.81
CA PRO A 20 -11.57 8.11 3.63
C PRO A 20 -10.71 6.87 3.81
N VAL A 21 -11.26 5.72 3.39
CA VAL A 21 -10.55 4.44 3.41
C VAL A 21 -9.62 4.39 2.21
N ILE A 22 -8.31 4.27 2.47
CA ILE A 22 -7.31 4.13 1.42
C ILE A 22 -7.34 2.70 0.90
N THR A 23 -7.72 2.54 -0.36
CA THR A 23 -7.80 1.25 -1.07
C THR A 23 -6.74 1.13 -2.15
N SER A 24 -6.14 2.25 -2.60
CA SER A 24 -5.10 2.28 -3.62
C SER A 24 -3.98 3.25 -3.26
N LEU A 25 -2.74 2.81 -3.47
CA LEU A 25 -1.53 3.56 -3.19
C LEU A 25 -0.56 3.48 -4.39
N ALA A 26 -0.32 4.59 -5.06
CA ALA A 26 0.66 4.71 -6.13
C ALA A 26 1.91 5.44 -5.62
N ILE A 27 3.09 4.83 -5.82
CA ILE A 27 4.37 5.34 -5.32
C ILE A 27 5.37 5.43 -6.48
N GLU A 28 5.89 6.62 -6.72
CA GLU A 28 6.77 6.90 -7.84
C GLU A 28 8.00 7.74 -7.44
N GLY A 29 9.16 7.32 -7.95
CA GLY A 29 10.40 8.07 -7.85
C GLY A 29 11.23 7.72 -6.63
N ASP A 30 12.09 8.63 -6.17
CA ASP A 30 13.06 8.35 -5.11
C ASP A 30 12.48 8.60 -3.72
N VAL A 31 11.49 7.81 -3.32
CA VAL A 31 10.77 7.93 -2.03
C VAL A 31 10.73 6.60 -1.30
N ARG A 32 10.70 6.66 0.04
CA ARG A 32 10.33 5.53 0.91
C ARG A 32 8.94 5.76 1.46
N VAL A 33 8.10 4.72 1.40
CA VAL A 33 6.79 4.71 2.05
C VAL A 33 6.78 3.64 3.13
N ASP A 34 6.46 4.04 4.36
CA ASP A 34 6.20 3.16 5.49
C ASP A 34 4.69 2.99 5.62
N LEU A 35 4.20 1.81 5.23
CA LEU A 35 2.79 1.43 5.27
C LEU A 35 2.44 0.89 6.65
N VAL A 36 1.46 1.51 7.29
CA VAL A 36 0.89 1.05 8.57
C VAL A 36 -0.52 0.58 8.33
N VAL A 37 -0.79 -0.72 8.55
CA VAL A 37 -2.12 -1.31 8.41
C VAL A 37 -2.75 -1.45 9.80
N GLY A 38 -3.88 -0.80 10.05
CA GLY A 38 -4.53 -0.88 11.36
C GLY A 38 -5.68 0.10 11.57
N VAL A 39 -5.76 0.67 12.77
CA VAL A 39 -6.89 1.51 13.22
C VAL A 39 -6.78 2.96 12.71
N GLY A 40 -5.59 3.38 12.27
CA GLY A 40 -5.33 4.72 11.75
C GLY A 40 -5.68 4.90 10.27
N ARG A 41 -6.08 6.12 9.90
CA ARG A 41 -6.29 6.53 8.50
C ARG A 41 -5.57 7.84 8.26
N GLY A 42 -4.80 7.91 7.19
CA GLY A 42 -4.19 9.17 6.76
C GLY A 42 -2.81 9.01 6.14
N VAL A 43 -2.23 10.13 5.75
CA VAL A 43 -0.89 10.22 5.19
C VAL A 43 -0.10 11.25 5.98
N GLU A 44 1.08 10.86 6.47
CA GLU A 44 2.00 11.70 7.22
C GLU A 44 3.30 11.81 6.43
N VAL A 45 3.72 13.03 6.09
CA VAL A 45 4.94 13.26 5.31
C VAL A 45 6.09 13.55 6.27
N LEU A 46 7.08 12.66 6.30
CA LEU A 46 8.26 12.73 7.16
C LEU A 46 9.47 13.20 6.32
N GLY A 47 9.44 14.47 5.92
CA GLY A 47 10.51 15.12 5.17
C GLY A 47 10.01 16.07 4.08
N GLY A 48 10.93 16.86 3.50
CA GLY A 48 10.62 17.77 2.39
C GLY A 48 10.77 17.10 1.02
N GLY A 49 10.13 17.69 0.01
CA GLY A 49 10.37 17.32 -1.40
C GLY A 49 9.59 16.11 -1.92
N VAL A 50 8.46 15.81 -1.29
CA VAL A 50 7.49 14.82 -1.76
C VAL A 50 6.18 15.52 -2.07
N ASP A 51 5.56 15.14 -3.18
CA ASP A 51 4.20 15.50 -3.51
C ASP A 51 3.26 14.34 -3.13
N VAL A 52 2.21 14.66 -2.38
CA VAL A 52 1.20 13.69 -1.94
C VAL A 52 -0.17 14.19 -2.37
N VAL A 53 -0.82 13.42 -3.23
CA VAL A 53 -2.18 13.69 -3.71
C VAL A 53 -3.14 12.67 -3.11
N GLY A 54 -4.24 13.16 -2.53
CA GLY A 54 -5.27 12.36 -1.87
C GLY A 54 -5.18 12.42 -0.33
N PRO A 55 -5.99 11.62 0.39
CA PRO A 55 -6.85 10.54 -0.10
C PRO A 55 -8.16 11.05 -0.74
N ALA A 56 -8.24 11.04 -2.07
CA ALA A 56 -9.47 11.32 -2.82
C ALA A 56 -9.98 9.99 -3.40
N ASP A 57 -11.25 9.67 -3.18
CA ASP A 57 -11.87 8.39 -3.62
C ASP A 57 -11.11 7.14 -3.16
N GLY A 58 -10.44 7.21 -1.99
CA GLY A 58 -9.63 6.12 -1.45
C GLY A 58 -8.30 5.89 -2.16
N ARG A 59 -7.87 6.81 -3.02
CA ARG A 59 -6.61 6.75 -3.75
C ARG A 59 -5.60 7.75 -3.20
N VAL A 60 -4.38 7.28 -2.99
CA VAL A 60 -3.24 8.10 -2.59
C VAL A 60 -2.14 7.95 -3.63
N ARG A 61 -1.57 9.07 -4.08
CA ARG A 61 -0.39 9.09 -4.92
C ARG A 61 0.73 9.81 -4.19
N VAL A 62 1.89 9.16 -4.11
CA VAL A 62 3.13 9.71 -3.53
C VAL A 62 4.17 9.79 -4.63
N THR A 63 4.69 10.99 -4.89
CA THR A 63 5.69 11.22 -5.93
C THR A 63 6.86 12.03 -5.38
N ALA A 64 8.08 11.58 -5.63
CA ALA A 64 9.29 12.36 -5.33
C ALA A 64 10.21 12.40 -6.56
N PRO A 65 10.83 13.56 -6.86
CA PRO A 65 11.79 13.65 -7.94
C PRO A 65 13.01 12.75 -7.67
N LEU A 66 13.60 12.18 -8.72
CA LEU A 66 14.83 11.42 -8.61
C LEU A 66 15.97 12.37 -8.18
N ARG A 67 16.52 12.16 -6.98
CA ARG A 67 17.63 12.97 -6.47
C ARG A 67 18.94 12.21 -6.59
N ALA A 68 20.03 12.94 -6.85
CA ALA A 68 21.39 12.40 -6.78
C ALA A 68 21.87 12.19 -5.33
N SER A 69 21.27 12.94 -4.39
CA SER A 69 21.53 12.81 -2.96
C SER A 69 20.86 11.53 -2.44
N GLY A 70 21.63 10.60 -1.88
CA GLY A 70 21.12 9.32 -1.37
C GLY A 70 20.12 9.40 -0.20
N ALA A 71 19.81 10.60 0.31
CA ALA A 71 18.77 10.82 1.30
C ALA A 71 17.38 10.76 0.65
N ARG A 72 16.62 9.70 0.95
CA ARG A 72 15.26 9.49 0.45
C ARG A 72 14.25 10.08 1.42
N PRO A 73 13.32 10.94 0.98
CA PRO A 73 12.21 11.34 1.82
C PRO A 73 11.36 10.13 2.21
N THR A 74 10.76 10.21 3.39
CA THR A 74 9.91 9.14 3.94
C THR A 74 8.48 9.65 4.07
N VAL A 75 7.52 8.82 3.69
CA VAL A 75 6.09 9.07 3.90
C VAL A 75 5.52 7.91 4.67
N ARG A 76 4.78 8.19 5.74
CA ARG A 76 4.00 7.17 6.44
C ARG A 76 2.58 7.20 5.91
N VAL A 77 2.09 6.06 5.46
CA VAL A 77 0.71 5.90 4.98
C VAL A 77 -0.01 4.95 5.92
N GLN A 78 -1.06 5.43 6.58
CA GLN A 78 -1.89 4.63 7.48
C GLN A 78 -3.16 4.22 6.74
N VAL A 79 -3.34 2.92 6.54
CA VAL A 79 -4.50 2.34 5.87
C VAL A 79 -5.34 1.55 6.86
N ALA A 80 -6.66 1.73 6.77
CA ALA A 80 -7.63 0.94 7.52
C ALA A 80 -8.61 0.34 6.52
N GLY A 81 -8.45 -0.94 6.20
CA GLY A 81 -9.29 -1.62 5.23
C GLY A 81 -8.88 -3.08 5.04
N PRO A 82 -9.80 -3.93 4.54
CA PRO A 82 -9.50 -5.34 4.29
C PRO A 82 -8.67 -5.54 3.02
N THR A 83 -8.67 -4.58 2.10
CA THR A 83 -8.08 -4.68 0.77
C THR A 83 -7.19 -3.48 0.46
N LEU A 84 -6.04 -3.71 -0.15
CA LEU A 84 -5.16 -2.66 -0.63
C LEU A 84 -4.54 -3.03 -1.98
N GLU A 85 -4.49 -2.07 -2.89
CA GLU A 85 -3.73 -2.15 -4.13
C GLU A 85 -2.55 -1.19 -4.06
N VAL A 86 -1.35 -1.66 -4.39
CA VAL A 86 -0.14 -0.86 -4.35
C VAL A 86 0.64 -0.97 -5.65
N THR A 87 0.94 0.17 -6.24
CA THR A 87 1.83 0.29 -7.41
C THR A 87 3.11 0.99 -6.99
N VAL A 88 4.26 0.38 -7.25
CA VAL A 88 5.58 0.92 -6.87
C VAL A 88 6.50 0.92 -8.09
N GLN A 89 7.04 2.08 -8.44
CA GLN A 89 7.84 2.24 -9.65
C GLN A 89 8.97 3.27 -9.53
N ARG A 90 9.87 3.27 -10.53
CA ARG A 90 10.97 4.24 -10.68
C ARG A 90 11.86 4.38 -9.44
N GLY A 91 12.22 3.25 -8.82
CA GLY A 91 13.15 3.23 -7.69
C GLY A 91 12.51 3.47 -6.32
N ALA A 92 11.20 3.65 -6.25
CA ALA A 92 10.46 3.81 -5.00
C ALA A 92 10.59 2.58 -4.10
N GLN A 93 10.47 2.81 -2.78
CA GLN A 93 10.51 1.77 -1.76
C GLN A 93 9.21 1.75 -0.97
N LEU A 94 8.62 0.57 -0.82
CA LEU A 94 7.54 0.31 0.13
C LEU A 94 8.06 -0.61 1.23
N ARG A 95 7.74 -0.27 2.47
CA ARG A 95 7.94 -1.12 3.64
C ARG A 95 6.66 -1.17 4.43
N ASP A 96 6.33 -2.30 5.01
CA ASP A 96 5.22 -2.44 5.93
C ASP A 96 5.66 -2.40 7.40
N SER A 97 4.72 -2.02 8.25
CA SER A 97 4.67 -2.50 9.63
C SER A 97 3.77 -3.73 9.70
N ALA A 98 3.95 -4.57 10.72
CA ALA A 98 3.07 -5.70 11.00
C ALA A 98 1.59 -5.30 10.96
N GLY A 99 0.75 -6.21 10.44
CA GLY A 99 -0.68 -5.97 10.26
C GLY A 99 -1.37 -7.13 9.57
N ARG A 100 -2.66 -6.99 9.28
CA ARG A 100 -3.44 -8.01 8.57
C ARG A 100 -4.28 -7.39 7.46
N LEU A 101 -4.25 -8.00 6.29
CA LEU A 101 -5.12 -7.69 5.15
C LEU A 101 -5.79 -8.97 4.65
N GLU A 102 -7.05 -8.86 4.22
CA GLU A 102 -7.71 -9.96 3.51
C GLU A 102 -7.15 -10.07 2.09
N SER A 103 -6.91 -8.94 1.41
CA SER A 103 -6.36 -8.91 0.05
C SER A 103 -5.31 -7.82 -0.13
N LEU A 104 -4.20 -8.18 -0.79
CA LEU A 104 -3.16 -7.24 -1.21
C LEU A 104 -2.78 -7.51 -2.66
N THR A 105 -2.84 -6.48 -3.49
CA THR A 105 -2.33 -6.51 -4.87
C THR A 105 -1.11 -5.61 -4.97
N ILE A 106 0.00 -6.14 -5.48
CA ILE A 106 1.27 -5.44 -5.62
C ILE A 106 1.67 -5.44 -7.08
N GLU A 107 1.92 -4.25 -7.61
CA GLU A 107 2.54 -4.05 -8.92
C GLU A 107 3.88 -3.33 -8.75
N ALA A 108 4.97 -4.04 -9.00
CA ALA A 108 6.33 -3.53 -8.82
C ALA A 108 7.07 -3.50 -10.17
N ARG A 109 7.54 -2.31 -10.58
CA ARG A 109 8.24 -2.10 -11.86
C ARG A 109 9.59 -1.41 -11.70
N HIS A 110 10.40 -1.39 -12.75
CA HIS A 110 11.71 -0.73 -12.77
C HIS A 110 12.64 -1.24 -11.65
N THR A 111 13.32 -0.35 -10.94
CA THR A 111 14.21 -0.67 -9.81
C THR A 111 13.52 -0.55 -8.44
N SER A 112 12.19 -0.66 -8.41
CA SER A 112 11.40 -0.57 -7.17
C SER A 112 11.74 -1.67 -6.18
N ARG A 113 11.52 -1.39 -4.89
CA ARG A 113 11.67 -2.36 -3.81
C ARG A 113 10.43 -2.38 -2.95
N VAL A 114 9.88 -3.55 -2.72
CA VAL A 114 8.71 -3.77 -1.88
C VAL A 114 9.08 -4.80 -0.83
N ASP A 115 8.98 -4.45 0.44
CA ASP A 115 9.06 -5.39 1.56
C ASP A 115 7.77 -5.29 2.35
N VAL A 116 6.94 -6.33 2.25
CA VAL A 116 5.64 -6.45 2.94
C VAL A 116 5.52 -7.81 3.64
N ALA A 117 6.65 -8.38 4.06
CA ALA A 117 6.70 -9.72 4.63
C ALA A 117 6.13 -9.79 6.07
N ALA A 118 6.02 -8.65 6.76
CA ALA A 118 5.45 -8.59 8.10
C ALA A 118 3.91 -8.54 8.09
N LEU A 119 3.28 -8.25 6.95
CA LEU A 119 1.83 -8.31 6.76
C LEU A 119 1.35 -9.77 6.67
N ALA A 120 0.35 -10.10 7.48
CA ALA A 120 -0.43 -11.30 7.30
C ALA A 120 -1.49 -11.06 6.22
N VAL A 121 -1.27 -11.61 5.01
CA VAL A 121 -2.20 -11.46 3.89
C VAL A 121 -2.87 -12.80 3.57
N ARG A 122 -4.20 -12.83 3.44
CA ARG A 122 -4.91 -14.04 3.03
C ARG A 122 -4.81 -14.29 1.52
N SER A 123 -5.11 -13.28 0.70
CA SER A 123 -5.00 -13.33 -0.76
C SER A 123 -3.99 -12.30 -1.27
N LEU A 124 -2.88 -12.76 -1.85
CA LEU A 124 -1.79 -11.93 -2.34
C LEU A 124 -1.66 -12.08 -3.86
N VAL A 125 -1.71 -10.96 -4.58
CA VAL A 125 -1.39 -10.90 -6.01
C VAL A 125 -0.13 -10.07 -6.19
N VAL A 126 0.90 -10.63 -6.83
CA VAL A 126 2.17 -9.94 -7.11
C VAL A 126 2.41 -9.94 -8.61
N THR A 127 2.59 -8.75 -9.19
CA THR A 127 3.12 -8.56 -10.54
C THR A 127 4.43 -7.79 -10.44
N ALA A 128 5.53 -8.43 -10.82
CA ALA A 128 6.87 -7.84 -10.78
C ALA A 128 7.53 -7.88 -12.16
N SER A 129 8.13 -6.77 -12.60
CA SER A 129 8.84 -6.70 -13.87
C SER A 129 10.13 -5.89 -13.80
N GLU A 130 10.94 -5.97 -14.85
CA GLU A 130 12.26 -5.33 -14.93
C GLU A 130 13.15 -5.74 -13.77
N ALA A 131 13.81 -4.82 -13.06
CA ALA A 131 14.70 -5.10 -11.94
C ALA A 131 14.02 -4.99 -10.56
N ALA A 132 12.68 -5.12 -10.52
CA ALA A 132 11.89 -4.93 -9.30
C ALA A 132 12.20 -6.02 -8.29
N ARG A 133 12.24 -5.66 -7.01
CA ARG A 133 12.45 -6.61 -5.91
C ARG A 133 11.25 -6.58 -4.97
N VAL A 134 10.61 -7.73 -4.78
CA VAL A 134 9.44 -7.86 -3.91
C VAL A 134 9.71 -8.93 -2.87
N ARG A 135 9.54 -8.61 -1.60
CA ARG A 135 9.48 -9.56 -0.50
C ARG A 135 8.09 -9.47 0.12
N ALA A 136 7.37 -10.58 0.18
CA ALA A 136 5.97 -10.57 0.65
C ALA A 136 5.59 -11.89 1.31
N ARG A 137 4.51 -11.90 2.09
CA ARG A 137 3.94 -13.10 2.71
C ARG A 137 2.45 -13.18 2.40
N GLY A 138 1.97 -14.38 2.08
CA GLY A 138 0.55 -14.61 1.84
C GLY A 138 0.14 -16.07 1.96
N GLU A 139 -1.13 -16.34 2.30
CA GLU A 139 -1.65 -17.71 2.34
C GLU A 139 -1.97 -18.25 0.93
N GLN A 140 -2.63 -17.44 0.11
CA GLN A 140 -2.96 -17.75 -1.28
C GLN A 140 -2.26 -16.73 -2.17
N VAL A 141 -1.28 -17.18 -2.96
CA VAL A 141 -0.41 -16.30 -3.73
C VAL A 141 -0.62 -16.54 -5.23
N THR A 142 -0.91 -15.48 -5.97
CA THR A 142 -0.82 -15.43 -7.43
C THR A 142 0.33 -14.53 -7.81
N LEU A 143 1.33 -15.07 -8.50
CA LEU A 143 2.57 -14.38 -8.80
C LEU A 143 2.84 -14.37 -10.31
N ARG A 144 3.18 -13.18 -10.82
CA ARG A 144 3.68 -12.98 -12.18
C ARG A 144 4.99 -12.22 -12.11
N ALA A 145 6.09 -12.85 -12.53
CA ALA A 145 7.40 -12.24 -12.54
C ALA A 145 8.03 -12.37 -13.94
N GLN A 146 8.59 -11.28 -14.47
CA GLN A 146 9.19 -11.26 -15.81
C GLN A 146 10.47 -10.41 -15.85
N ARG A 147 11.22 -10.46 -16.96
CA ARG A 147 12.52 -9.79 -17.14
C ARG A 147 13.56 -10.24 -16.11
N THR A 148 14.02 -9.36 -15.23
CA THR A 148 15.05 -9.62 -14.21
C THR A 148 14.51 -9.48 -12.78
N ALA A 149 13.18 -9.56 -12.64
CA ALA A 149 12.49 -9.29 -11.39
C ALA A 149 12.83 -10.36 -10.36
N GLN A 150 12.88 -9.97 -9.10
CA GLN A 150 13.19 -10.87 -7.98
C GLN A 150 12.03 -10.83 -7.00
N VAL A 151 11.41 -11.97 -6.76
CA VAL A 151 10.34 -12.10 -5.77
C VAL A 151 10.74 -13.13 -4.73
N THR A 152 10.64 -12.74 -3.46
CA THR A 152 10.88 -13.60 -2.31
C THR A 152 9.58 -13.73 -1.53
N LEU A 153 9.06 -14.95 -1.39
CA LEU A 153 7.94 -15.24 -0.52
C LEU A 153 8.46 -15.66 0.85
N ALA A 154 8.10 -14.91 1.89
CA ALA A 154 8.44 -15.24 3.27
C ALA A 154 7.46 -16.29 3.81
N GLY A 155 7.94 -17.52 3.97
CA GLY A 155 7.12 -18.66 4.34
C GLY A 155 6.43 -19.33 3.15
N LYS A 156 6.10 -20.61 3.32
CA LYS A 156 5.42 -21.41 2.29
C LYS A 156 3.92 -21.05 2.21
N PRO A 157 3.40 -20.59 1.05
CA PRO A 157 1.98 -20.35 0.89
C PRO A 157 1.18 -21.66 0.86
N LYS A 158 -0.10 -21.61 1.26
CA LYS A 158 -1.03 -22.75 1.18
C LYS A 158 -1.41 -23.07 -0.27
N LYS A 159 -1.54 -22.03 -1.11
CA LYS A 159 -1.78 -22.14 -2.55
C LYS A 159 -0.87 -21.17 -3.29
N LEU A 160 -0.22 -21.63 -4.35
CA LEU A 160 0.65 -20.82 -5.18
C LEU A 160 0.32 -21.07 -6.66
N ALA A 161 -0.08 -20.01 -7.35
CA ALA A 161 -0.12 -19.94 -8.81
C ALA A 161 0.99 -19.00 -9.27
N GLN A 162 1.89 -19.46 -10.15
CA GLN A 162 3.04 -18.68 -10.58
C GLN A 162 3.21 -18.70 -12.09
N ASP A 163 3.57 -17.55 -12.66
CA ASP A 163 4.05 -17.38 -14.03
C ASP A 163 5.37 -16.59 -13.97
N VAL A 164 6.50 -17.30 -14.09
CA VAL A 164 7.85 -16.73 -14.02
C VAL A 164 8.50 -16.87 -15.38
N ARG A 165 8.86 -15.75 -16.00
CA ARG A 165 9.40 -15.69 -17.37
C ARG A 165 10.76 -14.99 -17.42
N ASP A 166 11.46 -15.16 -18.54
CA ASP A 166 12.79 -14.60 -18.81
C ASP A 166 13.83 -14.99 -17.74
N ALA A 167 14.57 -14.02 -17.22
CA ALA A 167 15.57 -14.18 -16.16
C ALA A 167 15.02 -13.84 -14.76
N ALA A 168 13.68 -13.81 -14.60
CA ALA A 168 13.06 -13.52 -13.32
C ALA A 168 13.28 -14.66 -12.33
N ARG A 169 13.30 -14.33 -11.04
CA ARG A 169 13.58 -15.28 -9.97
C ARG A 169 12.49 -15.24 -8.91
N LEU A 170 12.08 -16.43 -8.49
CA LEU A 170 11.25 -16.64 -7.31
C LEU A 170 12.07 -17.40 -6.27
N THR A 171 12.05 -16.92 -5.03
CA THR A 171 12.63 -17.59 -3.86
C THR A 171 11.55 -17.76 -2.80
N ILE A 172 11.54 -18.89 -2.10
CA ILE A 172 10.63 -19.14 -0.98
C ILE A 172 11.51 -19.45 0.23
N GLU A 173 11.38 -18.62 1.26
CA GLU A 173 12.10 -18.73 2.54
C GLU A 173 11.30 -19.54 3.57
#